data_AF-A0A3M2UGF4-F1
#
_entry.id   AF-A0A3M2UGF4-F1
#
_cell.length_a   1.000
_cell.length_b   1.000
_cell.length_c   1.000
_cell.angle_alpha   90.00
_cell.angle_beta   90.00
_cell.angle_gamma   90.00
#
_symmetry.space_group_name_H-M   'P 1'
#
loop_
_entity.id
_entity.type
_entity.pdbx_description
1 polymer ?
#
loop_
_entity_poly.entity_id
_entity_poly.type
_entity_poly.pdbx_seq_one_letter_code
_entity_poly.pdbx_strand_id
1 'polypeptide(L)'
;WLGWEFWEKPLGSLRHEQTRVLIKLGQPDIWKGLHIHAWELVNGPVPNGHIVAAKDSNRKNISLDNLCLRTVSEHVVRTCPNYQNLPNELVDVLHLQNEIRKTIKRKRGNEK
;
A
#
# COMPACT_ATOMS: atom_id res chain seq x y z
N TRP A 1 -34.16 20.31 15.75
CA TRP A 1 -33.71 18.96 15.37
C TRP A 1 -33.51 18.92 13.87
N LEU A 2 -32.29 19.20 13.39
CA LEU A 2 -31.76 18.94 12.04
C LEU A 2 -30.45 19.74 11.93
N GLY A 3 -29.30 19.11 12.17
CA GLY A 3 -28.01 19.81 12.14
C GLY A 3 -26.81 18.98 11.69
N TRP A 4 -26.99 17.69 11.42
CA TRP A 4 -25.88 16.75 11.22
C TRP A 4 -25.88 16.12 9.81
N GLU A 5 -26.99 16.15 9.07
CA GLU A 5 -27.09 15.51 7.75
C GLU A 5 -26.42 16.31 6.60
N PHE A 6 -26.08 17.58 6.81
CA PHE A 6 -25.59 18.45 5.73
C PHE A 6 -24.08 18.42 5.48
N TRP A 7 -23.29 17.75 6.33
CA TRP A 7 -21.82 17.78 6.24
C TRP A 7 -21.19 16.50 5.68
N GLU A 8 -21.98 15.49 5.35
CA GLU A 8 -21.45 14.25 4.79
C GLU A 8 -21.39 14.28 3.26
N LYS A 9 -20.24 13.89 2.72
CA LYS A 9 -20.08 13.69 1.27
C LYS A 9 -20.92 12.49 0.80
N PRO A 10 -21.54 12.52 -0.38
CA PRO A 10 -22.28 11.38 -0.92
C PRO A 10 -21.35 10.20 -1.25
N LEU A 11 -21.91 8.98 -1.30
CA LEU A 11 -21.19 7.79 -1.79
C LEU A 11 -20.69 8.02 -3.22
N GLY A 12 -19.50 7.50 -3.54
CA GLY A 12 -18.83 7.72 -4.81
C GLY A 12 -18.05 9.04 -4.90
N SER A 13 -18.15 9.93 -3.90
CA SER A 13 -17.34 11.15 -3.86
C SER A 13 -15.85 10.84 -3.96
N LEU A 14 -15.12 11.65 -4.72
CA LEU A 14 -13.67 11.56 -4.86
C LEU A 14 -12.96 12.52 -3.90
N ARG A 15 -11.90 12.04 -3.24
CA ARG A 15 -11.00 12.85 -2.42
C ARG A 15 -9.60 12.76 -3.01
N HIS A 16 -9.08 13.90 -3.46
CA HIS A 16 -7.73 13.99 -4.01
C HIS A 16 -6.74 14.24 -2.89
N GLU A 17 -5.81 13.30 -2.70
CA GLU A 17 -4.65 13.47 -1.81
C GLU A 17 -3.41 13.81 -2.63
N GLN A 18 -2.31 14.13 -1.94
CA GLN A 18 -1.02 14.40 -2.58
C GLN A 18 -0.59 13.22 -3.47
N THR A 19 -0.77 11.99 -2.99
CA THR A 19 -0.18 10.81 -3.62
C THR A 19 -1.16 9.89 -4.33
N ARG A 20 -2.48 10.00 -4.07
CA ARG A 20 -3.52 9.11 -4.62
C ARG A 20 -4.88 9.78 -4.61
N VAL A 21 -5.85 9.14 -5.25
CA VAL A 21 -7.27 9.51 -5.16
C VAL A 21 -7.99 8.44 -4.33
N LEU A 22 -8.93 8.87 -3.49
CA LEU A 22 -9.81 8.01 -2.72
C LEU A 22 -11.25 8.15 -3.20
N ILE A 23 -12.04 7.08 -3.06
CA ILE A 23 -13.47 7.03 -3.31
C ILE A 23 -14.23 6.71 -2.02
N LYS A 24 -15.32 7.43 -1.75
CA LYS A 24 -16.19 7.17 -0.59
C LYS A 24 -17.07 5.95 -0.87
N LEU A 25 -16.92 4.89 -0.08
CA LEU A 25 -17.67 3.64 -0.23
C LEU A 25 -18.71 3.40 0.88
N GLY A 26 -18.68 4.18 1.96
CA GLY A 26 -19.64 4.04 3.05
C GLY A 26 -19.68 5.25 3.99
N GLN A 27 -20.56 5.21 4.98
CA GLN A 27 -20.74 6.24 6.00
C GLN A 27 -20.17 5.82 7.36
N PRO A 28 -19.81 6.77 8.23
CA PRO A 28 -19.72 8.21 7.96
C PRO A 28 -18.47 8.58 7.11
N ASP A 29 -17.34 7.88 7.28
CA ASP A 29 -16.06 8.21 6.63
C ASP A 29 -15.32 6.97 6.10
N ILE A 30 -16.02 6.08 5.39
CA ILE A 30 -15.40 4.89 4.78
C ILE A 30 -14.87 5.25 3.39
N TRP A 31 -13.55 5.42 3.29
CA TRP A 31 -12.84 5.72 2.04
C TRP A 31 -11.92 4.59 1.65
N LYS A 32 -11.81 4.35 0.34
CA LYS A 32 -10.88 3.38 -0.23
C LYS A 32 -10.04 4.03 -1.33
N GLY A 33 -8.82 3.54 -1.52
CA GLY A 33 -7.99 3.97 -2.65
C GLY A 33 -8.69 3.67 -3.97
N LEU A 34 -8.87 4.70 -4.82
CA LEU A 34 -9.55 4.55 -6.11
C LEU A 34 -8.84 3.52 -6.99
N HIS A 35 -7.51 3.52 -7.01
CA HIS A 35 -6.70 2.51 -7.71
C HIS A 35 -6.97 1.08 -7.21
N ILE A 36 -7.17 0.87 -5.90
CA ILE A 36 -7.49 -0.44 -5.33
C ILE A 36 -8.89 -0.84 -5.77
N HIS A 37 -9.86 0.07 -5.63
CA HIS A 37 -11.24 -0.20 -6.02
C HIS A 37 -11.37 -0.52 -7.50
N ALA A 38 -10.73 0.25 -8.38
CA ALA A 38 -10.71 0.00 -9.83
C ALA A 38 -10.13 -1.38 -10.17
N TRP A 39 -9.04 -1.78 -9.51
CA TRP A 39 -8.44 -3.10 -9.71
C TRP A 39 -9.38 -4.23 -9.26
N GLU A 40 -10.02 -4.07 -8.10
CA GLU A 40 -10.91 -5.09 -7.53
C GLU A 40 -12.18 -5.32 -8.34
N LEU A 41 -12.73 -4.26 -8.96
CA LEU A 41 -13.90 -4.37 -9.83
C LEU A 41 -13.68 -5.34 -11.01
N VAL A 42 -12.42 -5.52 -11.43
CA VAL A 42 -12.06 -6.36 -12.57
C VAL A 42 -11.44 -7.70 -12.15
N ASN A 43 -10.59 -7.69 -11.12
CA ASN A 43 -9.78 -8.85 -10.72
C ASN A 43 -10.29 -9.55 -9.45
N GLY A 44 -11.29 -9.00 -8.78
CA GLY A 44 -11.77 -9.47 -7.49
C GLY A 44 -10.95 -8.92 -6.31
N PRO A 45 -11.18 -9.42 -5.09
CA PRO A 45 -10.56 -8.88 -3.88
C PRO A 45 -9.04 -9.03 -3.88
N VAL A 46 -8.33 -8.03 -3.35
CA VAL A 46 -6.88 -8.09 -3.15
C VAL A 46 -6.55 -9.17 -2.11
N PRO A 47 -5.75 -10.20 -2.44
CA PRO A 47 -5.35 -11.23 -1.49
C PRO A 47 -4.53 -10.65 -0.31
N ASN A 48 -4.56 -11.34 0.83
CA ASN A 48 -3.74 -10.92 1.98
C ASN A 48 -2.24 -10.94 1.61
N GLY A 49 -1.49 -10.00 2.17
CA GLY A 49 -0.06 -9.83 1.85
C GLY A 49 0.24 -9.23 0.47
N HIS A 50 -0.79 -8.87 -0.30
CA HIS A 50 -0.65 -8.21 -1.60
C HIS A 50 -1.14 -6.76 -1.55
N ILE A 51 -0.64 -5.97 -2.50
CA ILE A 51 -1.05 -4.58 -2.70
C ILE A 51 -1.24 -4.30 -4.19
N VAL A 52 -2.09 -3.31 -4.48
CA VAL A 52 -2.24 -2.75 -5.83
C VAL A 52 -1.25 -1.60 -5.98
N ALA A 53 -0.30 -1.74 -6.90
CA ALA A 53 0.72 -0.76 -7.20
C ALA A 53 0.59 -0.23 -8.64
N ALA A 54 0.97 1.03 -8.84
CA ALA A 54 1.10 1.62 -10.17
C ALA A 54 2.48 1.28 -10.76
N LYS A 55 2.53 0.84 -12.02
CA LYS A 55 3.77 0.50 -12.75
C LYS A 55 4.64 1.74 -12.98
N ASP A 56 4.00 2.88 -13.25
CA ASP A 56 4.62 4.19 -13.48
C ASP A 56 4.94 4.99 -12.20
N SER A 57 4.75 4.40 -11.01
CA SER A 57 4.85 5.08 -9.71
C SER A 57 3.84 6.21 -9.47
N ASN A 58 2.91 6.46 -10.40
CA ASN A 58 1.87 7.47 -10.30
C ASN A 58 0.51 6.83 -9.94
N ARG A 59 0.19 6.80 -8.65
CA ARG A 59 -1.08 6.23 -8.14
C ARG A 59 -2.33 7.03 -8.49
N LYS A 60 -2.20 8.18 -9.17
CA LYS A 60 -3.34 8.92 -9.75
C LYS A 60 -3.69 8.39 -11.15
N ASN A 61 -2.77 7.72 -11.82
CA ASN A 61 -3.03 7.03 -13.08
C ASN A 61 -3.70 5.68 -12.78
N ILE A 62 -5.04 5.68 -12.84
CA ILE A 62 -5.90 4.53 -12.52
C ILE A 62 -6.14 3.59 -13.72
N SER A 63 -5.43 3.77 -14.83
CA SER A 63 -5.55 2.86 -15.97
C SER A 63 -5.25 1.43 -15.52
N LEU A 64 -6.13 0.47 -15.82
CA LEU A 64 -5.95 -0.93 -15.41
C LEU A 64 -4.63 -1.50 -15.90
N ASP A 65 -4.18 -1.10 -17.08
CA ASP A 65 -2.88 -1.50 -17.65
C ASP A 65 -1.69 -0.97 -16.85
N ASN A 66 -1.87 0.16 -16.14
CA ASN A 66 -0.88 0.73 -15.25
C ASN A 66 -0.93 0.12 -13.84
N LEU A 67 -2.00 -0.59 -13.47
CA LEU A 67 -2.13 -1.22 -12.18
C LEU A 67 -1.56 -2.65 -12.22
N CYS A 68 -0.97 -3.07 -11.12
CA CYS A 68 -0.51 -4.44 -10.93
C CYS A 68 -0.66 -4.86 -9.48
N LEU A 69 -0.89 -6.16 -9.28
CA LEU A 69 -0.83 -6.78 -7.97
C LEU A 69 0.63 -7.14 -7.66
N ARG A 70 1.10 -6.84 -6.45
CA ARG A 70 2.44 -7.22 -5.98
C ARG A 70 2.37 -7.69 -4.54
N THR A 71 3.35 -8.50 -4.13
CA THR A 71 3.53 -8.77 -2.70
C THR A 71 4.05 -7.53 -1.99
N VAL A 72 3.77 -7.40 -0.69
CA VAL A 72 4.31 -6.29 0.12
C VAL A 72 5.84 -6.27 0.09
N SER A 73 6.50 -7.44 0.11
CA SER A 73 7.95 -7.57 0.05
C SER A 73 8.52 -7.03 -1.27
N GLU A 74 7.98 -7.46 -2.41
CA GLU A 74 8.40 -6.97 -3.74
C GLU A 74 8.25 -5.45 -3.85
N HIS A 75 7.15 -4.90 -3.32
CA HIS A 75 6.91 -3.47 -3.37
C HIS A 75 7.94 -2.69 -2.54
N VAL A 76 8.27 -3.18 -1.35
CA VAL A 76 9.28 -2.56 -0.48
C VAL A 76 10.64 -2.58 -1.14
N VAL A 77 11.06 -3.72 -1.71
CA VAL A 77 12.35 -3.82 -2.42
C VAL A 77 12.44 -2.81 -3.56
N ARG A 78 11.33 -2.58 -4.28
CA ARG A 78 11.33 -1.64 -5.41
C ARG A 78 11.22 -0.17 -5.02
N THR A 79 10.54 0.17 -3.92
CA THR A 79 10.23 1.57 -3.59
C THR A 79 11.07 2.15 -2.48
N CYS A 80 11.63 1.34 -1.59
CA CYS A 80 12.44 1.85 -0.50
C CYS A 80 13.83 2.26 -1.02
N PRO A 81 14.30 3.48 -0.68
CA PRO A 81 15.60 3.99 -1.14
C PRO A 81 16.79 3.08 -0.83
N ASN A 82 16.73 2.33 0.26
CA ASN A 82 17.78 1.41 0.69
C ASN A 82 17.90 0.15 -0.17
N TYR A 83 16.85 -0.20 -0.95
CA TYR A 83 16.82 -1.42 -1.78
C TYR A 83 16.73 -1.10 -3.28
N GLN A 84 16.06 0.00 -3.66
CA GLN A 84 15.73 0.30 -5.06
C GLN A 84 16.92 0.36 -6.04
N ASN A 85 18.11 0.69 -5.52
CA ASN A 85 19.34 0.84 -6.30
C ASN A 85 20.31 -0.35 -6.13
N LEU A 86 19.92 -1.37 -5.37
CA LEU A 86 20.76 -2.53 -5.13
C LEU A 86 20.45 -3.63 -6.18
N PRO A 87 21.48 -4.33 -6.69
CA PRO A 87 21.29 -5.61 -7.37
C PRO A 87 20.47 -6.57 -6.50
N ASN A 88 19.61 -7.39 -7.11
CA ASN A 88 18.75 -8.34 -6.40
C ASN A 88 19.55 -9.24 -5.44
N GLU A 89 20.74 -9.68 -5.84
CA GLU A 89 21.62 -10.52 -5.00
C GLU A 89 22.03 -9.84 -3.68
N LEU A 90 22.15 -8.51 -3.66
CA LEU A 90 22.49 -7.76 -2.44
C LEU A 90 21.29 -7.54 -1.53
N VAL A 91 20.06 -7.61 -2.07
CA VAL A 91 18.83 -7.49 -1.28
C VAL A 91 18.72 -8.67 -0.31
N ASP A 92 19.03 -9.88 -0.77
CA ASP A 92 19.01 -11.10 0.04
C ASP A 92 20.05 -11.03 1.18
N VAL A 93 21.27 -10.59 0.88
CA VAL A 93 22.34 -10.40 1.88
C VAL A 93 21.92 -9.38 2.95
N LEU A 94 21.27 -8.28 2.55
CA LEU A 94 20.78 -7.27 3.48
C LEU A 94 19.65 -7.79 4.38
N HIS A 95 18.73 -8.59 3.83
CA HIS A 95 17.70 -9.27 4.63
C HIS A 95 18.33 -10.21 5.66
N LEU A 96 19.30 -11.03 5.26
CA LEU A 96 20.03 -11.93 6.16
C LEU A 96 20.75 -11.15 7.27
N GLN A 97 21.44 -10.05 6.91
CA GLN A 97 22.11 -9.19 7.88
C GLN A 97 21.13 -8.61 8.91
N ASN A 98 19.94 -8.20 8.47
CA ASN A 98 18.90 -7.66 9.35
C ASN A 98 18.31 -8.72 10.29
N GLU A 99 18.11 -9.96 9.83
CA GLU A 99 17.64 -11.06 10.68
C GLU A 99 18.67 -11.48 11.72
N ILE A 100 19.97 -11.50 11.36
CA ILE A 100 21.06 -11.73 12.31
C ILE A 100 21.05 -10.65 13.40
N ARG A 101 20.94 -9.37 13.01
CA ARG A 101 20.86 -8.24 13.95
C ARG A 101 19.67 -8.34 14.91
N LYS A 102 18.47 -8.68 14.40
CA LYS A 102 17.27 -8.89 15.22
C LYS A 102 17.47 -10.04 16.21
N THR A 103 18.05 -11.14 15.76
CA THR A 103 18.30 -12.33 16.58
C THR A 103 19.28 -12.04 17.73
N ILE A 104 20.39 -11.34 17.45
CA ILE A 104 21.34 -10.89 18.47
C ILE A 104 20.64 -9.98 19.50
N LYS A 105 19.83 -9.03 19.04
CA LYS A 105 19.08 -8.12 19.92
C LYS A 105 18.10 -8.88 20.84
N ARG A 106 17.37 -9.85 20.31
CA ARG A 106 16.44 -10.69 21.09
C ARG A 106 17.18 -11.50 22.16
N LYS A 107 18.30 -12.14 21.81
CA LYS A 107 19.11 -12.91 22.79
C LYS A 107 19.63 -12.03 23.93
N ARG A 108 20.24 -10.89 23.61
CA ARG A 108 20.72 -9.92 24.62
C ARG A 108 19.62 -9.35 25.51
N GLY A 109 18.39 -9.28 25.00
CA GLY A 109 17.22 -8.83 25.78
C GLY A 109 16.69 -9.89 26.75
N ASN A 110 16.82 -11.17 26.40
CA ASN A 110 16.38 -12.29 27.23
C ASN A 110 17.41 -12.69 28.31
N GLU A 111 18.66 -12.25 28.18
CA GLU A 111 19.73 -12.45 29.16
C GLU A 111 19.71 -11.40 30.30
N LYS A 112 18.79 -10.42 30.24
CA LYS A 112 18.54 -9.41 31.28
C LYS A 112 17.25 -9.73 32.02
#